data_AF-A0A1M6GMG8-F1
#
_entry.id   AF-A0A1M6GMG8-F1
#
_cell.length_a   1.000
_cell.length_b   1.000
_cell.length_c   1.000
_cell.angle_alpha   90.00
_cell.angle_beta   90.00
_cell.angle_gamma   90.00
#
_symmetry.space_group_name_H-M   'P 1'
#
loop_
_entity.id
_entity.type
_entity.pdbx_description
1 polymer ?
#
loop_
_entity_poly.entity_id
_entity_poly.type
_entity_poly.pdbx_seq_one_letter_code
_entity_poly.pdbx_strand_id
1 'polypeptide(L)'
;MIQVLQTWKAVFKQNKWLIMLVVFFLLISAMLFWLWQRSQQAEEKYRQAVVLQQEQLEQVQELGKALHISQMNAKELQAAYDELKTKPPVASFTVKAPSLEAAAEQVAERINKQDATLPPAALEKTDRTAVVKNDTDYKVDVLKINLDKSWELSAGVGSHCGDAYIPLGVQRNYASHKAVAAEVHLVPEELARGKIKTSGWEVKHVWRY
;
A
#
# COMPACT_ATOMS: atom_id res chain seq x y z
N MET A 1 -34.74 39.85 1.35
CA MET A 1 -34.55 38.66 0.48
C MET A 1 -34.18 39.00 -0.96
N ILE A 2 -34.87 39.96 -1.62
CA ILE A 2 -34.64 40.28 -3.04
C ILE A 2 -33.28 40.96 -3.31
N GLN A 3 -32.84 41.86 -2.44
CA GLN A 3 -31.54 42.54 -2.58
C GLN A 3 -30.35 41.58 -2.45
N VAL A 4 -30.40 40.64 -1.49
CA VAL A 4 -29.39 39.60 -1.34
C VAL A 4 -29.26 38.81 -2.65
N LEU A 5 -30.36 38.32 -3.20
CA LEU A 5 -30.36 37.57 -4.46
C LEU A 5 -29.76 38.36 -5.65
N GLN A 6 -29.98 39.68 -5.70
CA GLN A 6 -29.40 40.54 -6.74
C GLN A 6 -27.89 40.73 -6.56
N THR A 7 -27.41 40.91 -5.33
CA THR A 7 -25.96 40.97 -5.04
C THR A 7 -25.26 39.66 -5.41
N TRP A 8 -25.87 38.50 -5.13
CA TRP A 8 -25.36 37.20 -5.56
C TRP A 8 -25.27 37.07 -7.08
N LYS A 9 -26.27 37.57 -7.83
CA LYS A 9 -26.23 37.58 -9.31
C LYS A 9 -25.09 38.46 -9.85
N ALA A 10 -24.80 39.60 -9.23
CA ALA A 10 -23.71 40.48 -9.63
C ALA A 10 -22.34 39.86 -9.35
N VAL A 11 -22.14 39.28 -8.16
CA VAL A 11 -20.91 38.55 -7.77
C VAL A 11 -20.68 37.35 -8.68
N PHE A 12 -21.72 36.56 -8.97
CA PHE A 12 -21.63 35.45 -9.91
C PHE A 12 -21.24 35.91 -11.31
N LYS A 13 -21.70 37.07 -11.76
CA LYS A 13 -21.42 37.57 -13.12
C LYS A 13 -20.00 38.12 -13.25
N GLN A 14 -19.47 38.76 -12.21
CA GLN A 14 -18.14 39.37 -12.19
C GLN A 14 -17.02 38.33 -11.93
N ASN A 15 -17.29 37.32 -11.09
CA ASN A 15 -16.29 36.36 -10.63
C ASN A 15 -16.52 34.93 -11.14
N LYS A 16 -17.20 34.76 -12.29
CA LYS A 16 -17.55 33.45 -12.89
C LYS A 16 -16.40 32.45 -12.90
N TRP A 17 -15.21 32.90 -13.32
CA TRP A 17 -14.02 32.05 -13.42
C TRP A 17 -13.52 31.57 -12.06
N LEU A 18 -13.55 32.44 -11.05
CA LEU A 18 -13.12 32.10 -9.69
C LEU A 18 -14.09 31.11 -9.03
N ILE A 19 -15.40 31.28 -9.25
CA ILE A 19 -16.42 30.32 -8.81
C ILE A 19 -16.24 28.97 -9.50
N MET A 20 -15.96 28.97 -10.82
CA MET A 20 -15.69 27.74 -11.57
C MET A 20 -14.47 26.99 -11.03
N LEU A 21 -13.38 27.71 -10.70
CA LEU A 21 -12.19 27.11 -10.07
C LEU A 21 -12.50 26.51 -8.70
N VAL A 22 -13.26 27.20 -7.85
CA VAL A 22 -13.65 26.68 -6.52
C VAL A 22 -14.48 25.41 -6.66
N VAL A 23 -15.47 25.40 -7.58
CA VAL A 23 -16.28 24.21 -7.84
C VAL A 23 -15.42 23.06 -8.36
N PHE A 24 -14.51 23.34 -9.30
CA PHE A 24 -13.58 22.33 -9.83
C PHE A 24 -12.67 21.74 -8.74
N PHE A 25 -12.11 22.59 -7.87
CA PHE A 25 -11.30 22.16 -6.73
C PHE A 25 -12.09 21.29 -5.74
N LEU A 26 -13.34 21.64 -5.46
CA LEU A 26 -14.23 20.84 -4.60
C LEU A 26 -14.53 19.47 -5.22
N LEU A 27 -14.76 19.41 -6.54
CA LEU A 27 -14.96 18.14 -7.25
C LEU A 27 -13.73 17.24 -7.18
N ILE A 28 -12.54 17.79 -7.41
CA ILE A 28 -11.27 17.04 -7.27
C ILE A 28 -11.10 16.55 -5.83
N SER A 29 -11.32 17.42 -4.84
CA SER A 29 -11.18 17.07 -3.42
C SER A 29 -12.13 15.95 -3.01
N ALA A 30 -13.40 16.02 -3.46
CA ALA A 30 -14.38 14.96 -3.22
C ALA A 30 -13.98 13.63 -3.89
N MET A 31 -13.47 13.68 -5.13
CA MET A 31 -12.97 12.50 -5.84
C MET A 31 -11.77 11.88 -5.10
N LEU A 32 -10.79 12.67 -4.67
CA LEU A 32 -9.62 12.20 -3.92
C LEU A 32 -10.04 11.57 -2.59
N PHE A 33 -10.97 12.21 -1.86
CA PHE A 33 -11.51 11.66 -0.62
C PHE A 33 -12.21 10.32 -0.85
N TRP A 34 -13.02 10.21 -1.90
CA TRP A 34 -13.70 8.96 -2.25
C TRP A 34 -12.70 7.85 -2.61
N LEU A 35 -11.66 8.15 -3.39
CA LEU A 35 -10.59 7.20 -3.72
C LEU A 35 -9.83 6.76 -2.47
N TRP A 36 -9.51 7.70 -1.58
CA TRP A 36 -8.84 7.40 -0.30
C TRP A 36 -9.71 6.53 0.60
N GLN A 37 -11.00 6.83 0.75
CA GLN A 37 -11.90 5.99 1.53
C GLN A 37 -12.00 4.57 0.96
N ARG A 38 -12.09 4.45 -0.37
CA ARG A 38 -12.11 3.15 -1.06
C ARG A 38 -10.83 2.36 -0.85
N SER A 39 -9.67 3.01 -0.90
CA SER A 39 -8.38 2.33 -0.66
C SER A 39 -8.24 1.87 0.78
N GLN A 40 -8.70 2.67 1.76
CA GLN A 40 -8.71 2.26 3.16
C GLN A 40 -9.62 1.06 3.40
N GLN A 41 -10.82 1.05 2.82
CA GLN A 41 -11.73 -0.09 2.94
C GLN A 41 -11.14 -1.37 2.32
N ALA A 42 -10.42 -1.26 1.20
CA ALA A 42 -9.73 -2.39 0.61
C ALA A 42 -8.61 -2.91 1.52
N GLU A 43 -7.81 -2.01 2.09
CA GLU A 43 -6.73 -2.39 3.03
C GLU A 43 -7.27 -3.07 4.30
N GLU A 44 -8.36 -2.58 4.90
CA GLU A 44 -8.96 -3.25 6.06
C GLU A 44 -9.48 -4.65 5.73
N LYS A 45 -9.98 -4.88 4.51
CA LYS A 45 -10.36 -6.24 4.05
C LYS A 45 -9.13 -7.14 3.92
N TYR A 46 -8.05 -6.61 3.35
CA TYR A 46 -6.82 -7.39 3.16
C TYR A 46 -6.05 -7.66 4.46
N ARG A 47 -6.35 -6.93 5.55
CA ARG A 47 -5.80 -7.21 6.88
C ARG A 47 -6.39 -8.45 7.55
N GLN A 48 -7.57 -8.89 7.10
CA GLN A 48 -8.19 -10.09 7.64
C GLN A 48 -7.26 -11.29 7.49
N ALA A 49 -7.26 -12.15 8.51
CA ALA A 49 -6.52 -13.39 8.51
C ALA A 49 -6.99 -14.29 7.37
N VAL A 50 -6.05 -14.70 6.52
CA VAL A 50 -6.28 -15.61 5.40
C VAL A 50 -5.64 -16.96 5.74
N VAL A 51 -6.39 -18.05 5.55
CA VAL A 51 -5.87 -19.40 5.71
C VAL A 51 -5.07 -19.78 4.47
N LEU A 52 -3.82 -20.24 4.67
CA LEU A 52 -2.92 -20.66 3.61
C LEU A 52 -2.43 -22.09 3.85
N GLN A 53 -2.13 -22.78 2.74
CA GLN A 53 -1.36 -24.02 2.75
C GLN A 53 0.13 -23.70 2.73
N GLN A 54 0.95 -24.62 3.26
CA GLN A 54 2.40 -24.44 3.33
C GLN A 54 3.01 -24.26 1.93
N GLU A 55 2.52 -24.97 0.93
CA GLU A 55 2.97 -24.89 -0.47
C GLU A 55 2.74 -23.50 -1.06
N GLN A 56 1.69 -22.79 -0.63
CA GLN A 56 1.39 -21.44 -1.12
C GLN A 56 2.41 -20.42 -0.62
N LEU A 57 3.02 -20.62 0.56
CA LEU A 57 4.11 -19.76 1.05
C LEU A 57 5.39 -19.91 0.22
N GLU A 58 5.62 -21.09 -0.33
CA GLU A 58 6.81 -21.40 -1.14
C GLU A 58 6.66 -20.94 -2.60
N GLN A 59 5.45 -20.56 -3.00
CA GLN A 59 5.17 -20.06 -4.34
C GLN A 59 4.87 -18.56 -4.33
N VAL A 60 5.85 -17.74 -4.69
CA VAL A 60 5.76 -16.27 -4.73
C VAL A 60 4.49 -15.75 -5.39
N GLN A 61 4.06 -16.38 -6.49
CA GLN A 61 2.87 -15.95 -7.22
C GLN A 61 1.58 -16.25 -6.44
N GLU A 62 1.46 -17.43 -5.84
CA GLU A 62 0.28 -17.83 -5.05
C GLU A 62 0.23 -17.07 -3.73
N LEU A 63 1.38 -16.90 -3.06
CA LEU A 63 1.53 -16.04 -1.89
C LEU A 63 1.08 -14.60 -2.19
N GLY A 64 1.55 -14.04 -3.31
CA GLY A 64 1.21 -12.70 -3.75
C GLY A 64 -0.29 -12.51 -3.99
N LYS A 65 -0.92 -13.49 -4.65
CA LYS A 65 -2.37 -13.49 -4.89
C LYS A 65 -3.16 -13.60 -3.59
N ALA A 66 -2.82 -14.57 -2.75
CA ALA A 66 -3.57 -14.87 -1.53
C ALA A 66 -3.52 -13.72 -0.51
N LEU A 67 -2.39 -13.03 -0.42
CA LEU A 67 -2.24 -11.86 0.47
C LEU A 67 -2.53 -10.52 -0.22
N HIS A 68 -2.89 -10.50 -1.51
CA HIS A 68 -3.08 -9.25 -2.27
C HIS A 68 -1.87 -8.28 -2.12
N ILE A 69 -0.67 -8.79 -2.40
CA ILE A 69 0.59 -8.04 -2.35
C ILE A 69 1.32 -8.07 -3.70
N SER A 70 2.25 -7.13 -3.89
CA SER A 70 3.05 -7.09 -5.11
C SER A 70 3.96 -8.33 -5.20
N GLN A 71 4.35 -8.72 -6.41
CA GLN A 71 5.30 -9.83 -6.61
C GLN A 71 6.64 -9.55 -5.92
N MET A 72 7.08 -8.30 -5.87
CA MET A 72 8.31 -7.92 -5.18
C MET A 72 8.18 -8.10 -3.66
N ASN A 73 7.06 -7.65 -3.07
CA ASN A 73 6.78 -7.87 -1.65
C ASN A 73 6.70 -9.37 -1.32
N ALA A 74 6.09 -10.17 -2.20
CA ALA A 74 5.96 -11.62 -2.00
C ALA A 74 7.33 -12.32 -2.02
N LYS A 75 8.27 -11.89 -2.88
CA LYS A 75 9.65 -12.40 -2.88
C LYS A 75 10.38 -12.09 -1.58
N GLU A 76 10.28 -10.85 -1.09
CA GLU A 76 10.92 -10.45 0.16
C GLU A 76 10.28 -11.16 1.36
N LEU A 77 8.96 -11.35 1.35
CA LEU A 77 8.25 -12.10 2.37
C LEU A 77 8.67 -13.58 2.41
N GLN A 78 8.86 -14.20 1.24
CA GLN A 78 9.35 -15.58 1.15
C GLN A 78 10.75 -15.71 1.77
N ALA A 79 11.68 -14.82 1.42
CA ALA A 79 13.02 -14.81 2.00
C ALA A 79 12.98 -14.62 3.52
N ALA A 80 12.13 -13.70 4.01
CA ALA A 80 11.94 -13.50 5.44
C ALA A 80 11.33 -14.73 6.13
N TYR A 81 10.40 -15.43 5.48
CA TYR A 81 9.82 -16.67 6.01
C TYR A 81 10.87 -17.78 6.12
N ASP A 82 11.74 -17.94 5.12
CA ASP A 82 12.81 -18.93 5.18
C ASP A 82 13.79 -18.67 6.34
N GLU A 83 14.08 -17.42 6.65
CA GLU A 83 14.86 -17.06 7.85
C GLU A 83 14.12 -17.36 9.17
N LEU A 84 12.79 -17.25 9.17
CA LEU A 84 11.95 -17.50 10.34
C LEU A 84 11.78 -18.99 10.65
N LYS A 85 11.88 -19.89 9.66
CA LYS A 85 11.72 -21.35 9.84
C LYS A 85 12.58 -21.94 10.96
N THR A 86 13.73 -21.32 11.25
CA THR A 86 14.69 -21.77 12.27
C THR A 86 14.51 -21.11 13.64
N LYS A 87 13.63 -20.10 13.75
CA LYS A 87 13.43 -19.31 14.97
C LYS A 87 12.21 -19.82 15.75
N PRO A 88 12.25 -19.82 17.09
CA PRO A 88 11.09 -20.16 17.90
C PRO A 88 9.97 -19.12 17.74
N PRO A 89 8.69 -19.51 17.90
CA PRO A 89 7.58 -18.58 17.81
C PRO A 89 7.59 -17.59 18.98
N VAL A 90 7.10 -16.38 18.74
CA VAL A 90 6.98 -15.33 19.77
C VAL A 90 5.99 -15.74 20.88
N ALA A 91 4.94 -16.47 20.51
CA ALA A 91 3.96 -17.03 21.43
C ALA A 91 3.35 -18.32 20.85
N SER A 92 2.88 -19.21 21.72
CA SER A 92 2.19 -20.45 21.36
C SER A 92 0.91 -20.61 22.16
N PHE A 93 -0.12 -21.19 21.57
CA PHE A 93 -1.38 -21.52 22.23
C PHE A 93 -2.00 -22.77 21.62
N THR A 94 -2.96 -23.38 22.32
CA THR A 94 -3.64 -24.60 21.86
C THR A 94 -5.06 -24.29 21.46
N VAL A 95 -5.53 -24.96 20.40
CA VAL A 95 -6.92 -24.91 19.94
C VAL A 95 -7.45 -26.33 19.86
N LYS A 96 -8.72 -26.51 20.22
CA LYS A 96 -9.43 -27.78 20.09
C LYS A 96 -10.30 -27.71 18.84
N ALA A 97 -9.97 -28.52 17.85
CA ALA A 97 -10.70 -28.62 16.59
C ALA A 97 -10.71 -30.07 16.10
N PRO A 98 -11.69 -30.47 15.27
CA PRO A 98 -11.80 -31.84 14.76
C PRO A 98 -10.78 -32.16 13.66
N SER A 99 -10.18 -31.16 13.03
CA SER A 99 -9.15 -31.30 12.00
C SER A 99 -8.22 -30.10 12.01
N LEU A 100 -7.06 -30.23 11.36
CA LEU A 100 -6.10 -29.15 11.26
C LEU A 100 -6.62 -27.98 10.39
N GLU A 101 -7.42 -28.29 9.37
CA GLU A 101 -8.13 -27.28 8.56
C GLU A 101 -9.10 -26.47 9.43
N ALA A 102 -9.95 -27.16 10.20
CA ALA A 102 -10.90 -26.51 11.10
C ALA A 102 -10.18 -25.69 12.18
N ALA A 103 -9.01 -26.13 12.63
CA ALA A 103 -8.16 -25.36 13.54
C ALA A 103 -7.70 -24.05 12.90
N ALA A 104 -7.19 -24.10 11.66
CA ALA A 104 -6.71 -22.91 10.95
C ALA A 104 -7.85 -21.90 10.68
N GLU A 105 -9.01 -22.38 10.21
CA GLU A 105 -10.19 -21.54 10.00
C GLU A 105 -10.68 -20.89 11.30
N GLN A 106 -10.77 -21.67 12.39
CA GLN A 106 -11.17 -21.17 13.70
C GLN A 106 -10.19 -20.12 14.24
N VAL A 107 -8.88 -20.33 14.06
CA VAL A 107 -7.84 -19.36 14.45
C VAL A 107 -7.99 -18.07 13.64
N ALA A 108 -8.15 -18.17 12.32
CA ALA A 108 -8.35 -17.00 11.45
C ALA A 108 -9.60 -16.22 11.85
N GLU A 109 -10.72 -16.90 12.12
CA GLU A 109 -11.96 -16.27 12.58
C GLU A 109 -11.78 -15.54 13.92
N ARG A 110 -11.11 -16.18 14.89
CA ARG A 110 -10.85 -15.58 16.22
C ARG A 110 -9.93 -14.36 16.13
N ILE A 111 -8.92 -14.38 15.27
CA ILE A 111 -8.07 -13.21 15.00
C ILE A 111 -8.90 -12.07 14.40
N ASN A 112 -9.73 -12.38 13.41
CA ASN A 112 -10.60 -11.39 12.75
C ASN A 112 -11.63 -10.78 13.71
N LYS A 113 -12.10 -11.56 14.69
CA LYS A 113 -13.00 -11.10 15.76
C LYS A 113 -12.28 -10.44 16.95
N GLN A 114 -10.96 -10.34 16.92
CA GLN A 114 -10.15 -9.77 18.01
C GLN A 114 -10.40 -10.48 19.37
N ASP A 115 -10.45 -11.81 19.35
CA ASP A 115 -10.70 -12.62 20.55
C ASP A 115 -9.56 -12.48 21.57
N ALA A 116 -9.85 -11.86 22.72
CA ALA A 116 -8.90 -11.58 23.79
C ALA A 116 -8.30 -12.83 24.46
N THR A 117 -8.81 -14.03 24.18
CA THR A 117 -8.21 -15.29 24.65
C THR A 117 -7.00 -15.72 23.82
N LEU A 118 -6.77 -15.11 22.65
CA LEU A 118 -5.56 -15.31 21.86
C LEU A 118 -4.38 -14.53 22.46
N PRO A 119 -3.13 -15.00 22.26
CA PRO A 119 -1.96 -14.22 22.65
C PRO A 119 -1.97 -12.83 22.01
N PRO A 120 -1.56 -11.76 22.73
CA PRO A 120 -1.54 -10.41 22.18
C PRO A 120 -0.76 -10.29 20.86
N ALA A 121 0.32 -11.06 20.71
CA ALA A 121 1.10 -11.12 19.48
C ALA A 121 0.29 -11.57 18.24
N ALA A 122 -0.69 -12.48 18.41
CA ALA A 122 -1.55 -12.92 17.31
C ALA A 122 -2.59 -11.84 16.91
N LEU A 123 -2.97 -10.99 17.87
CA LEU A 123 -3.94 -9.91 17.70
C LEU A 123 -3.30 -8.60 17.21
N GLU A 124 -1.97 -8.52 17.14
CA GLU A 124 -1.26 -7.32 16.70
C GLU A 124 -1.77 -6.84 15.34
N LYS A 125 -1.92 -5.52 15.20
CA LYS A 125 -2.39 -4.93 13.95
C LYS A 125 -1.24 -4.89 12.96
N THR A 126 -1.33 -5.70 11.91
CA THR A 126 -0.35 -5.76 10.81
C THR A 126 -1.01 -5.53 9.46
N ASP A 127 -0.20 -5.38 8.41
CA ASP A 127 -0.72 -5.21 7.04
C ASP A 127 -1.44 -6.44 6.52
N ARG A 128 -0.90 -7.63 6.78
CA ARG A 128 -1.49 -8.91 6.43
C ARG A 128 -1.35 -9.88 7.61
N THR A 129 -2.26 -10.84 7.69
CA THR A 129 -2.16 -11.96 8.60
C THR A 129 -2.37 -13.25 7.81
N ALA A 130 -1.41 -14.17 7.88
CA ALA A 130 -1.56 -15.50 7.29
C ALA A 130 -1.69 -16.54 8.41
N VAL A 131 -2.67 -17.42 8.30
CA VAL A 131 -2.85 -18.58 9.18
C VAL A 131 -2.52 -19.81 8.37
N VAL A 132 -1.38 -20.40 8.65
CA VAL A 132 -0.76 -21.40 7.79
C VAL A 132 -0.94 -22.76 8.43
N LYS A 133 -1.53 -23.67 7.67
CA LYS A 133 -1.60 -25.07 8.07
C LYS A 133 -0.28 -25.76 7.74
N ASN A 134 0.33 -26.40 8.74
CA ASN A 134 1.52 -27.23 8.56
C ASN A 134 1.16 -28.69 8.86
N ASP A 135 0.95 -29.47 7.81
CA ASP A 135 0.59 -30.89 7.91
C ASP A 135 1.76 -31.77 8.38
N THR A 136 3.00 -31.31 8.24
CA THR A 136 4.21 -32.07 8.66
C THR A 136 4.38 -32.07 10.18
N ASP A 137 4.29 -30.89 10.79
CA ASP A 137 4.44 -30.70 12.24
C ASP A 137 3.09 -30.76 12.99
N TYR A 138 1.99 -30.96 12.26
CA TYR A 138 0.61 -30.96 12.77
C TYR A 138 0.29 -29.70 13.62
N LYS A 139 0.64 -28.53 13.10
CA LYS A 139 0.47 -27.23 13.78
C LYS A 139 -0.14 -26.19 12.86
N VAL A 140 -0.62 -25.11 13.47
CA VAL A 140 -1.12 -23.92 12.78
C VAL A 140 -0.21 -22.76 13.13
N ASP A 141 0.46 -22.20 12.12
CA ASP A 141 1.34 -21.05 12.28
C ASP A 141 0.57 -19.75 12.00
N VAL A 142 0.76 -18.73 12.82
CA VAL A 142 0.16 -17.40 12.61
C VAL A 142 1.27 -16.42 12.27
N LEU A 143 1.29 -15.97 11.01
CA LEU A 143 2.27 -15.01 10.51
C LEU A 143 1.67 -13.61 10.48
N LYS A 144 2.26 -12.72 11.28
CA LYS A 144 1.92 -11.29 11.33
C LYS A 144 2.89 -10.53 10.41
N ILE A 145 2.36 -9.97 9.33
CA ILE A 145 3.17 -9.48 8.20
C ILE A 145 3.00 -7.98 8.05
N ASN A 146 4.09 -7.23 8.20
CA ASN A 146 4.17 -5.81 7.88
C ASN A 146 4.95 -5.63 6.58
N LEU A 147 4.38 -4.87 5.65
CA LEU A 147 4.95 -4.66 4.32
C LEU A 147 5.53 -3.26 4.27
N ASP A 148 6.77 -3.11 3.79
CA ASP A 148 7.20 -1.79 3.35
C ASP A 148 6.53 -1.49 2.02
N LYS A 149 5.55 -0.60 2.07
CA LYS A 149 4.70 -0.23 0.93
C LYS A 149 4.50 1.29 0.87
N SER A 150 5.48 2.04 1.33
CA SER A 150 5.44 3.50 1.29
C SER A 150 5.52 4.02 -0.16
N TRP A 151 4.86 5.16 -0.41
CA TRP A 151 5.04 5.95 -1.63
C TRP A 151 5.85 7.18 -1.27
N GLU A 152 6.89 7.47 -2.05
CA GLU A 152 7.70 8.68 -1.92
C GLU A 152 7.56 9.51 -3.20
N LEU A 153 7.48 10.84 -3.07
CA LEU A 153 7.50 11.77 -4.19
C LEU A 153 8.80 12.57 -4.12
N SER A 154 9.47 12.73 -5.25
CA SER A 154 10.72 13.49 -5.34
C SER A 154 10.61 14.59 -6.40
N ALA A 155 11.28 15.70 -6.12
CA ALA A 155 11.50 16.77 -7.08
C ALA A 155 12.89 17.37 -6.83
N GLY A 156 13.56 17.83 -7.87
CA GLY A 156 14.91 18.39 -7.73
C GLY A 156 15.37 19.22 -8.91
N VAL A 157 16.68 19.38 -9.02
CA VAL A 157 17.36 20.03 -10.15
C VAL A 157 18.53 19.13 -10.57
N GLY A 158 18.67 18.89 -11.86
CA GLY A 158 19.77 18.12 -12.45
C GLY A 158 20.39 18.85 -13.64
N SER A 159 21.57 18.41 -14.05
CA SER A 159 22.19 18.83 -15.31
C SER A 159 22.84 17.64 -15.99
N HIS A 160 22.64 17.52 -17.31
CA HIS A 160 23.22 16.46 -18.12
C HIS A 160 23.74 17.06 -19.43
N CYS A 161 25.02 16.82 -19.74
CA CYS A 161 25.66 17.33 -20.96
C CYS A 161 25.54 18.86 -21.16
N GLY A 162 25.47 19.64 -20.09
CA GLY A 162 25.31 21.09 -20.12
C GLY A 162 23.86 21.58 -20.09
N ASP A 163 22.88 20.69 -20.25
CA ASP A 163 21.46 21.01 -20.19
C ASP A 163 20.91 20.82 -18.78
N ALA A 164 20.24 21.83 -18.24
CA ALA A 164 19.56 21.73 -16.94
C ALA A 164 18.17 21.08 -17.09
N TYR A 165 17.77 20.29 -16.10
CA TYR A 165 16.45 19.67 -16.03
C TYR A 165 15.88 19.65 -14.60
N ILE A 166 14.56 19.58 -14.50
CA ILE A 166 13.84 19.38 -13.24
C ILE A 166 13.33 17.93 -13.22
N PRO A 167 13.97 17.03 -12.45
CA PRO A 167 13.42 15.72 -12.21
C PRO A 167 12.17 15.78 -11.33
N LEU A 168 11.12 15.07 -11.74
CA LEU A 168 9.95 14.76 -10.92
C LEU A 168 9.80 13.25 -10.85
N GLY A 169 9.85 12.70 -9.65
CA GLY A 169 9.86 11.26 -9.43
C GLY A 169 8.77 10.77 -8.49
N VAL A 170 8.38 9.52 -8.72
CA VAL A 170 7.55 8.72 -7.83
C VAL A 170 8.28 7.43 -7.52
N GLN A 171 8.32 7.06 -6.25
CA GLN A 171 8.96 5.83 -5.78
C GLN A 171 7.98 5.01 -4.96
N ARG A 172 8.03 3.69 -5.16
CA ARG A 172 7.28 2.69 -4.41
C ARG A 172 8.24 1.73 -3.71
N ASN A 173 8.22 1.73 -2.39
CA ASN A 173 9.00 0.79 -1.60
C ASN A 173 8.31 -0.58 -1.59
N TYR A 174 9.13 -1.63 -1.56
CA TYR A 174 8.68 -3.02 -1.43
C TYR A 174 9.45 -3.80 -0.35
N ALA A 175 10.56 -3.24 0.15
CA ALA A 175 11.28 -3.65 1.35
C ALA A 175 11.91 -2.41 2.01
N SER A 176 12.34 -2.54 3.27
CA SER A 176 12.96 -1.46 4.06
C SER A 176 14.10 -0.72 3.35
N HIS A 177 14.78 -1.40 2.44
CA HIS A 177 15.95 -0.91 1.74
C HIS A 177 15.85 -1.14 0.22
N LYS A 178 14.65 -1.44 -0.31
CA LYS A 178 14.45 -1.70 -1.74
C LYS A 178 13.19 -1.03 -2.27
N ALA A 179 13.32 -0.35 -3.40
CA ALA A 179 12.21 0.35 -4.04
C ALA A 179 12.31 0.33 -5.57
N VAL A 180 11.20 0.62 -6.24
CA VAL A 180 11.17 0.96 -7.67
C VAL A 180 10.79 2.43 -7.78
N ALA A 181 11.57 3.21 -8.53
CA ALA A 181 11.31 4.61 -8.80
C ALA A 181 11.17 4.86 -10.30
N ALA A 182 10.27 5.77 -10.66
CA ALA A 182 10.11 6.31 -12.01
C ALA A 182 10.26 7.83 -11.93
N GLU A 183 11.05 8.40 -12.82
CA GLU A 183 11.38 9.83 -12.83
C GLU A 183 11.26 10.39 -14.24
N VAL A 184 10.67 11.58 -14.37
CA VAL A 184 10.59 12.32 -15.63
C VAL A 184 11.40 13.60 -15.51
N HIS A 185 12.17 13.91 -16.54
CA HIS A 185 13.03 15.09 -16.56
C HIS A 185 12.37 16.19 -17.39
N LEU A 186 12.00 17.29 -16.74
CA LEU A 186 11.38 18.45 -17.40
C LEU A 186 12.42 19.47 -17.82
N VAL A 187 12.24 20.07 -19.00
CA VAL A 187 13.10 21.16 -19.49
C VAL A 187 12.62 22.50 -18.90
N PRO A 188 13.41 23.19 -18.06
CA PRO A 188 12.95 24.36 -17.32
C PRO A 188 12.59 25.53 -18.24
N GLU A 189 13.35 25.75 -19.31
CA GLU A 189 13.13 26.85 -20.26
C GLU A 189 11.78 26.75 -20.97
N GLU A 190 11.39 25.54 -21.39
CA GLU A 190 10.12 25.31 -22.06
C GLU A 190 8.97 25.37 -21.05
N LEU A 191 9.17 24.85 -19.83
CA LEU A 191 8.19 24.94 -18.75
C LEU A 191 7.87 26.40 -18.41
N ALA A 192 8.88 27.26 -18.35
CA ALA A 192 8.72 28.70 -18.13
C ALA A 192 7.93 29.40 -19.26
N ARG A 193 8.00 28.88 -20.49
CA ARG A 193 7.20 29.34 -21.64
C ARG A 193 5.77 28.76 -21.65
N GLY A 194 5.38 28.04 -20.60
CA GLY A 194 4.07 27.39 -20.49
C GLY A 194 3.96 26.09 -21.30
N LYS A 195 5.09 25.53 -21.75
CA LYS A 195 5.13 24.29 -22.54
C LYS A 195 5.71 23.15 -21.70
N ILE A 196 5.03 22.01 -21.68
CA ILE A 196 5.56 20.80 -21.03
C ILE A 196 6.45 20.08 -22.06
N LYS A 197 7.76 20.15 -21.86
CA LYS A 197 8.74 19.37 -22.64
C LYS A 197 9.56 18.51 -21.68
N THR A 198 9.71 17.23 -22.02
CA THR A 198 10.56 16.30 -21.29
C THR A 198 11.90 16.15 -22.03
N SER A 199 13.01 16.09 -21.30
CA SER A 199 14.32 15.72 -21.84
C SER A 199 14.57 14.20 -21.76
N GLY A 200 13.83 13.50 -20.90
CA GLY A 200 13.91 12.06 -20.74
C GLY A 200 13.02 11.53 -19.62
N TRP A 201 13.06 10.22 -19.43
CA TRP A 201 12.49 9.54 -18.27
C TRP A 201 13.40 8.36 -17.92
N GLU A 202 13.36 7.94 -16.66
CA GLU A 202 14.09 6.78 -16.18
C GLU A 202 13.23 5.96 -15.22
N VAL A 203 13.50 4.65 -15.19
CA VAL A 203 12.98 3.73 -14.17
C VAL A 203 14.18 3.04 -13.55
N LYS A 204 14.25 3.10 -12.22
CA LYS A 204 15.37 2.57 -11.45
C LYS A 204 14.88 1.69 -10.31
N HIS A 205 15.62 0.61 -10.07
CA HIS A 205 15.58 -0.10 -8.80
C HIS A 205 16.52 0.63 -7.84
N VAL A 206 16.03 0.93 -6.65
CA VAL A 206 16.77 1.63 -5.59
C VAL A 206 17.09 0.64 -4.50
N TRP A 207 18.38 0.51 -4.16
CA TRP A 207 18.86 -0.25 -3.01
C TRP A 207 19.55 0.72 -2.04
N ARG A 208 19.17 0.65 -0.76
CA ARG A 208 19.79 1.40 0.33
C ARG A 208 20.64 0.42 1.15
N TYR A 209 21.79 0.86 1.65
CA TYR A 209 22.71 0.04 2.46
C TYR A 209 22.90 0.71 3.82
#